data_AF-A0A453ACL5-F1
#
_entry.id   AF-A0A453ACL5-F1
#
_cell.length_a   1.000
_cell.length_b   1.000
_cell.length_c   1.000
_cell.angle_alpha   90.00
_cell.angle_beta   90.00
_cell.angle_gamma   90.00
#
_symmetry.space_group_name_H-M   'P 1'
#
loop_
_entity.id
_entity.type
_entity.pdbx_description
1 polymer ?
#
loop_
_entity_poly.entity_id
_entity_poly.type
_entity_poly.pdbx_seq_one_letter_code
_entity_poly.pdbx_strand_id
1 'polypeptide(L)'
;ETRTPTTAGTQMSRMLHYCRGKEDHRSGNKMKEMQKQLMELHKEWHNFGFVPSDVVSALQNDIHVPETTLSEADEQGFVVGIDQDIRYIADMCRAGDVGKAPFILAIFGMGGVGKTTLAKCVYNCRELQEEYDSRAWVNVSYEYDMHRIGESIISQLSGEADILNGDMDYMTKRLGELFNGMKTLLVLDDLQEEDPVQLECLKCMLSGGDKDSKVTIIVTGRSRHTGMKIGAHVLFSKACLTEQDSFFLLSYKTLFDQRTDNIELRMIARMVSSKCMGVPLTIHAIGWILRYRDARVWRAVEASLIWKDYCEDGSPLSYKSMPANLSLLRNILGGS
;
A
#
# COMPACT_ATOMS: atom_id res chain seq x y z
N GLU A 1 44.30 24.04 -2.50
CA GLU A 1 43.89 22.73 -1.95
C GLU A 1 42.76 22.16 -2.79
N THR A 2 43.09 21.08 -3.49
CA THR A 2 42.22 20.33 -4.39
C THR A 2 41.33 19.37 -3.58
N ARG A 3 40.00 19.48 -3.73
CA ARG A 3 39.07 18.38 -3.43
C ARG A 3 38.50 17.87 -4.75
N THR A 4 38.71 16.58 -4.96
CA THR A 4 38.37 15.76 -6.12
C THR A 4 36.86 15.55 -6.28
N PRO A 5 36.31 15.57 -7.52
CA PRO A 5 34.99 15.05 -7.82
C PRO A 5 34.97 13.52 -7.74
N THR A 6 33.91 12.96 -7.16
CA THR A 6 33.67 11.52 -6.98
C THR A 6 33.46 10.79 -8.31
N THR A 7 34.19 9.69 -8.46
CA THR A 7 34.41 8.87 -9.67
C THR A 7 33.16 8.21 -10.28
N ALA A 8 31.98 8.33 -9.68
CA ALA A 8 30.74 7.69 -10.15
C ALA A 8 30.04 8.47 -11.28
N GLY A 9 30.06 9.81 -11.23
CA GLY A 9 29.37 10.65 -12.22
C GLY A 9 30.05 10.62 -13.60
N THR A 10 31.38 10.52 -13.64
CA THR A 10 32.15 10.54 -14.89
C THR A 10 32.11 9.18 -15.62
N GLN A 11 31.89 8.07 -14.92
CA GLN A 11 31.70 6.75 -15.54
C GLN A 11 30.32 6.60 -16.20
N MET A 12 29.26 7.13 -15.59
CA MET A 12 27.90 7.05 -16.13
C MET A 12 27.71 7.91 -17.39
N SER A 13 28.36 9.08 -17.43
CA SER A 13 28.36 9.95 -18.62
C SER A 13 29.15 9.36 -19.81
N ARG A 14 30.24 8.61 -19.54
CA ARG A 14 31.00 7.89 -20.57
C ARG A 14 30.26 6.65 -21.09
N MET A 15 29.48 5.97 -20.25
CA MET A 15 28.62 4.84 -20.67
C MET A 15 27.47 5.31 -21.58
N LEU A 16 26.87 6.47 -21.29
CA LEU A 16 25.83 7.06 -22.15
C LEU A 16 26.37 7.53 -23.51
N HIS A 17 27.64 7.94 -23.56
CA HIS A 17 28.28 8.33 -24.82
C HIS A 17 28.77 7.13 -25.66
N TYR A 18 29.14 6.01 -25.02
CA TYR A 18 29.53 4.78 -25.72
C TYR A 18 28.33 4.10 -26.42
N CYS A 19 27.13 4.24 -25.86
CA CYS A 19 25.89 3.69 -26.44
C CYS A 19 25.32 4.50 -27.62
N ARG A 20 25.93 5.63 -27.99
CA ARG A 20 25.56 6.43 -29.19
C ARG A 20 26.30 6.01 -30.47
N GLY A 21 27.23 5.04 -30.38
CA GLY A 21 28.05 4.62 -31.51
C GLY A 21 27.78 3.18 -31.94
N LYS A 22 26.68 2.97 -32.68
CA LYS A 22 26.44 1.96 -33.74
C LYS A 22 24.94 1.72 -33.86
N GLU A 23 24.31 2.49 -34.73
CA GLU A 23 22.92 2.35 -35.11
C GLU A 23 22.73 1.10 -35.97
N ASP A 24 21.94 0.16 -35.46
CA ASP A 24 21.22 -0.80 -36.29
C ASP A 24 19.73 -0.42 -36.17
N HIS A 25 19.13 0.07 -37.25
CA HIS A 25 17.79 0.70 -37.26
C HIS A 25 16.67 -0.21 -36.72
N ARG A 26 16.88 -1.54 -36.70
CA ARG A 26 15.95 -2.52 -36.11
C ARG A 26 15.91 -2.47 -34.58
N SER A 27 17.03 -2.13 -33.95
CA SER A 27 17.20 -2.05 -32.49
C SER A 27 16.66 -0.74 -31.91
N GLY A 28 16.68 0.34 -32.71
CA GLY A 28 16.13 1.64 -32.33
C GLY A 28 14.61 1.64 -32.15
N ASN A 29 13.88 0.92 -32.99
CA ASN A 29 12.42 0.78 -32.86
C ASN A 29 12.05 -0.08 -31.64
N LYS A 30 12.81 -1.14 -31.36
CA LYS A 30 12.59 -2.00 -30.18
C LYS A 30 12.87 -1.23 -28.88
N MET A 31 13.87 -0.36 -28.87
CA MET A 31 14.16 0.52 -27.72
C MET A 31 13.08 1.58 -27.49
N LYS A 32 12.55 2.19 -28.56
CA LYS A 32 11.44 3.14 -28.47
C LYS A 32 10.15 2.48 -27.99
N GLU A 33 9.88 1.25 -28.45
CA GLU A 33 8.72 0.47 -28.00
C GLU A 33 8.84 0.07 -26.53
N MET A 34 10.03 -0.35 -26.08
CA MET A 34 10.27 -0.61 -24.67
C MET A 34 10.16 0.65 -23.81
N GLN A 35 10.62 1.80 -24.29
CA GLN A 35 10.44 3.08 -23.60
C GLN A 35 8.98 3.46 -23.48
N LYS A 36 8.19 3.24 -24.53
CA LYS A 36 6.74 3.47 -24.53
C LYS A 36 6.02 2.55 -23.55
N GLN A 37 6.34 1.26 -23.55
CA GLN A 37 5.80 0.29 -22.58
C GLN A 37 6.18 0.63 -21.14
N LEU A 38 7.41 1.10 -20.90
CA LEU A 38 7.86 1.55 -19.58
C LEU A 38 7.11 2.81 -19.13
N MET A 39 6.80 3.73 -20.05
CA MET A 39 6.02 4.94 -19.79
C MET A 39 4.53 4.64 -19.55
N GLU A 40 3.96 3.67 -20.27
CA GLU A 40 2.58 3.18 -20.01
C GLU A 40 2.51 2.50 -18.64
N LEU A 41 3.48 1.65 -18.30
CA LEU A 41 3.69 1.08 -16.97
C LEU A 41 3.78 2.14 -15.87
N HIS A 42 4.54 3.21 -16.14
CA HIS A 42 4.74 4.32 -15.21
C HIS A 42 3.46 5.15 -15.01
N LYS A 43 2.68 5.37 -16.07
CA LYS A 43 1.40 6.07 -16.02
C LYS A 43 0.33 5.24 -15.31
N GLU A 44 0.30 3.92 -15.53
CA GLU A 44 -0.57 3.00 -14.78
C GLU A 44 -0.17 2.89 -13.31
N TRP A 45 1.13 2.94 -12.99
CA TRP A 45 1.65 2.97 -11.62
C TRP A 45 1.20 4.20 -10.81
N HIS A 46 1.12 5.37 -11.44
CA HIS A 46 0.62 6.59 -10.82
C HIS A 46 -0.84 6.48 -10.35
N ASN A 47 -1.68 5.71 -11.06
CA ASN A 47 -3.09 5.50 -10.72
C ASN A 47 -3.30 4.60 -9.49
N PHE A 48 -2.26 3.92 -9.00
CA PHE A 48 -2.32 3.07 -7.81
C PHE A 48 -1.75 3.75 -6.54
N GLY A 49 -1.38 5.03 -6.60
CA GLY A 49 -0.92 5.80 -5.44
C GLY A 49 0.49 5.43 -4.94
N PHE A 50 1.33 4.84 -5.79
CA PHE A 50 2.71 4.50 -5.44
C PHE A 50 3.68 5.52 -6.02
N VAL A 51 4.34 6.33 -5.18
CA VAL A 51 5.55 7.07 -5.58
C VAL A 51 6.68 6.85 -4.58
N PRO A 52 7.86 6.38 -5.02
CA PRO A 52 9.10 6.50 -4.26
C PRO A 52 9.48 7.99 -4.12
N SER A 53 9.75 8.44 -2.89
CA SER A 53 10.09 9.84 -2.56
C SER A 53 11.22 10.42 -3.43
N ASP A 54 12.20 9.59 -3.77
CA ASP A 54 13.42 9.96 -4.49
C ASP A 54 13.18 10.42 -5.95
N VAL A 55 12.00 10.11 -6.51
CA VAL A 55 11.60 10.48 -7.89
C VAL A 55 10.68 11.71 -7.90
N VAL A 56 9.90 11.95 -6.82
CA VAL A 56 9.00 13.11 -6.69
C VAL A 56 9.78 14.41 -6.72
N SER A 57 10.92 14.47 -6.01
CA SER A 57 11.77 15.67 -5.97
C SER A 57 12.43 16.00 -7.32
N ALA A 58 12.52 15.02 -8.24
CA ALA A 58 13.14 15.20 -9.55
C ALA A 58 12.17 15.64 -10.66
N LEU A 59 10.86 15.46 -10.47
CA LEU A 59 9.83 15.67 -11.52
C LEU A 59 8.87 16.83 -11.21
N GLN A 60 8.96 17.46 -10.04
CA GLN A 60 8.07 18.59 -9.67
C GLN A 60 8.20 19.85 -10.55
N ASN A 61 9.18 19.91 -11.45
CA ASN A 61 9.42 21.11 -12.27
C ASN A 61 8.87 21.06 -13.69
N ASP A 62 8.35 19.95 -14.20
CA ASP A 62 7.83 19.94 -15.57
C ASP A 62 6.69 18.91 -15.75
N ILE A 63 5.57 19.42 -16.27
CA ILE A 63 4.44 18.73 -16.94
C ILE A 63 3.12 18.71 -16.15
N HIS A 64 2.20 19.55 -16.63
CA HIS A 64 0.74 19.49 -16.41
C HIS A 64 0.16 18.29 -17.19
N VAL A 65 -0.54 17.36 -16.53
CA VAL A 65 -1.19 16.22 -17.19
C VAL A 65 -2.71 16.23 -16.95
N PRO A 66 -3.56 16.15 -18.00
CA PRO A 66 -5.01 16.15 -17.86
C PRO A 66 -5.56 14.79 -17.40
N GLU A 67 -6.61 14.83 -16.57
CA GLU A 67 -7.45 13.69 -16.20
C GLU A 67 -8.03 12.97 -17.43
N THR A 68 -7.91 11.66 -17.46
CA THR A 68 -8.71 10.82 -18.37
C THR A 68 -9.12 9.53 -17.67
N THR A 69 -10.31 9.59 -17.07
CA THR A 69 -11.34 8.54 -16.92
C THR A 69 -10.89 7.07 -16.88
N LEU A 70 -10.74 6.54 -15.66
CA LEU A 70 -11.07 5.15 -15.36
C LEU A 70 -12.56 5.11 -14.95
N SER A 71 -13.29 4.12 -15.46
CA SER A 71 -14.67 3.85 -15.05
C SER A 71 -14.71 3.53 -13.55
N GLU A 72 -15.68 4.10 -12.84
CA GLU A 72 -15.94 3.96 -11.39
C GLU A 72 -15.96 2.50 -10.87
N ALA A 73 -16.05 1.50 -11.77
CA ALA A 73 -16.04 0.08 -11.43
C ALA A 73 -14.66 -0.48 -10.99
N ASP A 74 -13.54 0.17 -11.33
CA ASP A 74 -12.19 -0.32 -10.98
C ASP A 74 -11.72 0.12 -9.57
N GLU A 75 -12.44 1.03 -8.91
CA GLU A 75 -12.09 1.51 -7.56
C GLU A 75 -12.42 0.49 -6.44
N GLN A 76 -13.37 -0.42 -6.70
CA GLN A 76 -13.68 -1.54 -5.79
C GLN A 76 -12.89 -2.77 -6.21
N GLY A 77 -11.56 -2.67 -6.11
CA GLY A 77 -10.66 -3.77 -6.49
C GLY A 77 -11.07 -5.10 -5.87
N PHE A 78 -11.06 -6.18 -6.65
CA PHE A 78 -11.42 -7.52 -6.20
C PHE A 78 -10.65 -7.92 -4.94
N VAL A 79 -11.38 -8.24 -3.88
CA VAL A 79 -10.85 -8.69 -2.59
C VAL A 79 -11.30 -10.13 -2.35
N VAL A 80 -10.44 -10.93 -1.72
CA VAL A 80 -10.69 -12.35 -1.47
C VAL A 80 -10.31 -12.72 -0.03
N GLY A 81 -11.09 -13.60 0.60
CA GLY A 81 -10.70 -14.27 1.85
C GLY A 81 -10.62 -13.38 3.08
N ILE A 82 -11.34 -12.24 3.12
CA ILE A 82 -11.33 -11.34 4.29
C ILE A 82 -12.71 -11.09 4.92
N ASP A 83 -13.77 -11.76 4.47
CA ASP A 83 -15.13 -11.51 4.97
C ASP A 83 -15.26 -11.73 6.48
N GLN A 84 -14.60 -12.76 7.01
CA GLN A 84 -14.57 -13.06 8.44
C GLN A 84 -13.72 -12.03 9.21
N ASP A 85 -12.59 -11.60 8.63
CA ASP A 85 -11.73 -10.56 9.20
C ASP A 85 -12.50 -9.24 9.35
N ILE A 86 -13.25 -8.83 8.32
CA ILE A 86 -14.08 -7.62 8.33
C ILE A 86 -15.12 -7.69 9.44
N ARG A 87 -15.88 -8.79 9.51
CA ARG A 87 -16.92 -8.98 10.55
C ARG A 87 -16.34 -8.92 11.94
N TYR A 88 -15.24 -9.63 12.18
CA TYR A 88 -14.57 -9.64 13.47
C TYR A 88 -14.13 -8.23 13.89
N ILE A 89 -13.44 -7.49 13.02
CA ILE A 89 -12.96 -6.15 13.34
C ILE A 89 -14.13 -5.18 13.56
N ALA A 90 -15.18 -5.26 12.73
CA ALA A 90 -16.38 -4.44 12.90
C ALA A 90 -17.04 -4.70 14.27
N ASP A 91 -17.18 -5.97 14.67
CA ASP A 91 -17.75 -6.33 15.98
C ASP A 91 -16.89 -5.84 17.14
N MET A 92 -15.56 -5.90 17.03
CA MET A 92 -14.67 -5.32 18.04
C MET A 92 -14.80 -3.79 18.12
N CYS A 93 -14.98 -3.11 16.99
CA CYS A 93 -15.25 -1.66 16.97
C CYS A 93 -16.56 -1.32 17.68
N ARG A 94 -17.59 -2.19 17.59
CA ARG A 94 -18.86 -2.02 18.31
C ARG A 94 -18.70 -2.21 19.81
N ALA A 95 -17.91 -3.20 20.22
CA ALA A 95 -17.69 -3.55 21.62
C ALA A 95 -16.96 -2.49 22.45
N GLY A 96 -16.35 -1.47 21.83
CA GLY A 96 -15.76 -0.35 22.56
C GLY A 96 -16.79 0.43 23.39
N ASP A 97 -16.47 0.66 24.67
CA ASP A 97 -17.33 1.33 25.64
C ASP A 97 -17.48 2.84 25.36
N VAL A 98 -18.70 3.35 25.47
CA VAL A 98 -18.98 4.81 25.50
C VAL A 98 -18.37 5.42 26.76
N GLY A 99 -17.74 6.59 26.64
CA GLY A 99 -17.12 7.31 27.75
C GLY A 99 -15.74 6.78 28.20
N LYS A 100 -15.16 5.80 27.49
CA LYS A 100 -13.79 5.28 27.72
C LYS A 100 -12.87 5.50 26.51
N ALA A 101 -12.96 6.69 25.90
CA ALA A 101 -12.20 7.01 24.70
C ALA A 101 -10.68 7.15 24.97
N PRO A 102 -9.82 6.81 23.99
CA PRO A 102 -10.14 6.11 22.75
C PRO A 102 -10.09 4.59 22.92
N PHE A 103 -11.01 3.87 22.26
CA PHE A 103 -10.86 2.44 22.02
C PHE A 103 -9.96 2.23 20.80
N ILE A 104 -8.88 1.48 20.93
CA ILE A 104 -7.86 1.33 19.88
C ILE A 104 -7.76 -0.14 19.46
N LEU A 105 -7.89 -0.39 18.15
CA LEU A 105 -7.65 -1.67 17.51
C LEU A 105 -6.50 -1.55 16.51
N ALA A 106 -5.46 -2.36 16.65
CA ALA A 106 -4.33 -2.36 15.73
C ALA A 106 -4.33 -3.59 14.82
N ILE A 107 -4.37 -3.36 13.51
CA ILE A 107 -4.17 -4.35 12.46
C ILE A 107 -2.67 -4.36 12.11
N PHE A 108 -2.00 -5.47 12.37
CA PHE A 108 -0.58 -5.61 12.08
C PHE A 108 -0.29 -6.82 11.19
N GLY A 109 0.89 -6.83 10.57
CA GLY A 109 1.28 -7.88 9.64
C GLY A 109 2.29 -7.39 8.62
N MET A 110 2.78 -8.32 7.80
CA MET A 110 3.87 -8.09 6.87
C MET A 110 3.56 -7.04 5.79
N GLY A 111 4.61 -6.56 5.12
CA GLY A 111 4.45 -5.70 3.95
C GLY A 111 3.60 -6.38 2.87
N GLY A 112 2.72 -5.63 2.21
CA GLY A 112 1.92 -6.14 1.09
C GLY A 112 0.82 -7.17 1.44
N VAL A 113 0.63 -7.53 2.72
CA VAL A 113 -0.36 -8.53 3.17
C VAL A 113 -1.83 -8.06 3.11
N GLY A 114 -2.06 -6.78 2.81
CA GLY A 114 -3.41 -6.21 2.66
C GLY A 114 -4.03 -5.59 3.92
N LYS A 115 -3.21 -5.11 4.87
CA LYS A 115 -3.71 -4.41 6.09
C LYS A 115 -4.57 -3.19 5.76
N THR A 116 -4.05 -2.29 4.93
CA THR A 116 -4.75 -1.10 4.43
C THR A 116 -6.03 -1.49 3.69
N THR A 117 -5.99 -2.55 2.87
CA THR A 117 -7.19 -3.06 2.20
C THR A 117 -8.24 -3.54 3.19
N LEU A 118 -7.84 -4.31 4.20
CA LEU A 118 -8.76 -4.77 5.26
C LEU A 118 -9.36 -3.58 6.03
N ALA A 119 -8.52 -2.62 6.44
CA ALA A 119 -8.99 -1.42 7.11
C ALA A 119 -9.97 -0.61 6.24
N LYS A 120 -9.72 -0.49 4.92
CA LYS A 120 -10.63 0.18 3.97
C LYS A 120 -11.96 -0.55 3.89
N CYS A 121 -11.94 -1.89 3.81
CA CYS A 121 -13.17 -2.68 3.77
C CYS A 121 -13.99 -2.54 5.06
N VAL A 122 -13.34 -2.50 6.24
CA VAL A 122 -14.02 -2.26 7.51
C VAL A 122 -14.58 -0.84 7.58
N TYR A 123 -13.77 0.17 7.24
CA TYR A 123 -14.17 1.58 7.24
C TYR A 123 -15.36 1.85 6.30
N ASN A 124 -15.41 1.11 5.18
CA ASN A 124 -16.49 1.18 4.20
C ASN A 124 -17.61 0.15 4.43
N CYS A 125 -17.56 -0.66 5.50
CA CYS A 125 -18.61 -1.63 5.84
C CYS A 125 -19.89 -0.89 6.22
N ARG A 126 -20.94 -0.98 5.41
CA ARG A 126 -22.15 -0.15 5.53
C ARG A 126 -22.76 -0.18 6.93
N GLU A 127 -22.86 -1.37 7.52
CA GLU A 127 -23.40 -1.56 8.87
C GLU A 127 -22.57 -0.81 9.92
N LEU A 128 -21.24 -0.77 9.76
CA LEU A 128 -20.38 -0.01 10.65
C LEU A 128 -20.49 1.49 10.37
N GLN A 129 -20.59 1.91 9.11
CA GLN A 129 -20.72 3.33 8.75
C GLN A 129 -21.96 3.97 9.39
N GLU A 130 -23.09 3.27 9.39
CA GLU A 130 -24.37 3.76 9.91
C GLU A 130 -24.38 3.90 11.46
N GLU A 131 -23.38 3.34 12.15
CA GLU A 131 -23.27 3.38 13.62
C GLU A 131 -22.39 4.52 14.16
N TYR A 132 -21.62 5.18 13.29
CA TYR A 132 -20.73 6.28 13.66
C TYR A 132 -21.20 7.60 13.04
N ASP A 133 -21.27 8.64 13.87
CA ASP A 133 -21.74 9.97 13.48
C ASP A 133 -20.71 10.71 12.61
N SER A 134 -19.42 10.44 12.83
CA SER A 134 -18.33 11.06 12.09
C SER A 134 -17.15 10.11 11.88
N ARG A 135 -16.40 10.30 10.79
CA ARG A 135 -15.32 9.40 10.38
C ARG A 135 -14.19 10.16 9.71
N ALA A 136 -12.95 9.75 9.97
CA ALA A 136 -11.77 10.30 9.30
C ALA A 136 -10.74 9.20 9.02
N TRP A 137 -10.03 9.33 7.90
CA TRP A 137 -8.95 8.45 7.49
C TRP A 137 -7.68 9.25 7.27
N VAL A 138 -6.62 8.94 8.02
CA VAL A 138 -5.32 9.58 7.87
C VAL A 138 -4.29 8.53 7.45
N ASN A 139 -3.60 8.78 6.35
CA ASN A 139 -2.37 8.07 6.02
C ASN A 139 -1.22 8.74 6.77
N VAL A 140 -0.63 8.04 7.73
CA VAL A 140 0.47 8.56 8.53
C VAL A 140 1.74 8.56 7.67
N SER A 141 2.29 9.74 7.42
CA SER A 141 3.52 9.88 6.64
C SER A 141 4.68 9.11 7.27
N TYR A 142 5.66 8.73 6.43
CA TYR A 142 6.90 8.10 6.90
C TYR A 142 7.63 8.96 7.94
N GLU A 143 7.64 10.27 7.73
CA GLU A 143 8.03 11.24 8.73
C GLU A 143 6.83 11.46 9.65
N TYR A 144 6.88 10.88 10.84
CA TYR A 144 5.82 11.05 11.82
C TYR A 144 5.67 12.52 12.20
N ASP A 145 4.46 13.04 12.06
CA ASP A 145 4.10 14.42 12.40
C ASP A 145 2.71 14.44 13.04
N MET A 146 2.70 14.55 14.36
CA MET A 146 1.48 14.54 15.17
C MET A 146 0.56 15.72 14.83
N HIS A 147 1.14 16.87 14.48
CA HIS A 147 0.39 18.07 14.15
C HIS A 147 -0.38 17.86 12.84
N ARG A 148 0.29 17.37 11.80
CA ARG A 148 -0.35 17.01 10.51
C ARG A 148 -1.44 15.95 10.65
N ILE A 149 -1.25 14.97 11.55
CA ILE A 149 -2.29 13.97 11.84
C ILE A 149 -3.53 14.67 12.41
N GLY A 150 -3.36 15.53 13.41
CA GLY A 150 -4.45 16.31 13.99
C GLY A 150 -5.14 17.17 12.94
N GLU A 151 -4.40 17.90 12.11
CA GLU A 151 -4.96 18.80 11.08
C GLU A 151 -5.81 18.02 10.08
N SER A 152 -5.30 16.88 9.64
CA SER A 152 -6.02 16.01 8.71
C SER A 152 -7.33 15.50 9.30
N ILE A 153 -7.34 15.13 10.59
CA ILE A 153 -8.57 14.68 11.28
C ILE A 153 -9.55 15.83 11.39
N ILE A 154 -9.13 17.00 11.92
CA ILE A 154 -10.04 18.13 12.10
C ILE A 154 -10.64 18.53 10.76
N SER A 155 -9.82 18.69 9.72
CA SER A 155 -10.29 19.07 8.38
C SER A 155 -11.35 18.11 7.84
N GLN A 156 -11.19 16.79 8.03
CA GLN A 156 -12.17 15.80 7.62
C GLN A 156 -13.46 15.81 8.44
N LEU A 157 -13.38 16.12 9.74
CA LEU A 157 -14.54 16.08 10.65
C LEU A 157 -15.34 17.39 10.66
N SER A 158 -14.67 18.54 10.49
CA SER A 158 -15.30 19.87 10.52
C SER A 158 -15.53 20.48 9.12
N GLY A 159 -14.83 19.98 8.10
CA GLY A 159 -14.80 20.60 6.77
C GLY A 159 -13.99 21.89 6.70
N GLU A 160 -13.25 22.23 7.77
CA GLU A 160 -12.37 23.40 7.80
C GLU A 160 -11.15 23.17 6.90
N ALA A 161 -10.92 24.08 5.96
CA ALA A 161 -9.67 24.18 5.21
C ALA A 161 -8.75 25.19 5.92
N ASP A 162 -7.45 24.87 5.99
CA ASP A 162 -6.37 25.72 6.53
C ASP A 162 -6.39 25.99 8.05
N ILE A 163 -6.12 24.95 8.85
CA ILE A 163 -5.76 25.08 10.27
C ILE A 163 -4.27 25.43 10.41
N LEU A 164 -3.75 26.28 9.53
CA LEU A 164 -2.30 26.42 9.29
C LEU A 164 -1.49 27.00 10.48
N ASN A 165 -2.13 27.34 11.61
CA ASN A 165 -1.48 28.05 12.72
C ASN A 165 -1.95 27.62 14.13
N GLY A 166 -2.70 26.53 14.28
CA GLY A 166 -3.06 26.02 15.61
C GLY A 166 -1.88 25.31 16.26
N ASP A 167 -1.54 25.61 17.52
CA ASP A 167 -0.58 24.79 18.27
C ASP A 167 -1.22 23.47 18.74
N MET A 168 -0.44 22.57 19.34
CA MET A 168 -0.94 21.27 19.80
C MET A 168 -2.07 21.37 20.84
N ASP A 169 -2.07 22.44 21.65
CA ASP A 169 -3.13 22.69 22.64
C ASP A 169 -4.45 23.05 21.94
N TYR A 170 -4.38 23.90 20.91
CA TYR A 170 -5.51 24.17 20.04
C TYR A 170 -6.03 22.88 19.39
N MET A 171 -5.14 22.05 18.83
CA MET A 171 -5.52 20.79 18.16
C MET A 171 -6.27 19.85 19.10
N THR A 172 -5.74 19.66 20.30
CA THR A 172 -6.33 18.78 21.33
C THR A 172 -7.69 19.29 21.78
N LYS A 173 -7.81 20.60 22.00
CA LYS A 173 -9.09 21.23 22.37
C LYS A 173 -10.12 21.10 21.26
N ARG A 174 -9.73 21.38 20.02
CA ARG A 174 -10.64 21.36 18.87
C ARG A 174 -11.14 19.95 18.56
N LEU A 175 -10.26 18.95 18.63
CA LEU A 175 -10.64 17.54 18.52
C LEU A 175 -11.61 17.15 19.65
N GLY A 176 -11.36 17.58 20.88
CA GLY A 176 -12.29 17.37 21.99
C GLY A 176 -13.68 17.94 21.75
N GLU A 177 -13.78 19.14 21.20
CA GLU A 177 -15.06 19.76 20.82
C GLU A 177 -15.78 18.96 19.72
N LEU A 178 -15.04 18.46 18.73
CA LEU A 178 -15.59 17.65 17.63
C LEU A 178 -16.04 16.26 18.06
N PHE A 179 -15.44 15.71 19.12
CA PHE A 179 -15.80 14.38 19.64
C PHE A 179 -16.97 14.43 20.64
N ASN A 180 -17.27 15.58 21.26
CA ASN A 180 -18.31 15.70 22.28
C ASN A 180 -19.69 15.21 21.81
N GLY A 181 -20.25 14.23 22.52
CA GLY A 181 -21.52 13.58 22.21
C GLY A 181 -21.52 12.76 20.92
N MET A 182 -20.37 12.57 20.27
CA MET A 182 -20.25 11.92 18.96
C MET A 182 -19.64 10.52 19.09
N LYS A 183 -20.09 9.62 18.22
CA LYS A 183 -19.39 8.38 17.90
C LYS A 183 -18.49 8.61 16.69
N THR A 184 -17.19 8.64 16.90
CA THR A 184 -16.19 8.90 15.85
C THR A 184 -15.35 7.67 15.56
N LEU A 185 -15.24 7.30 14.28
CA LEU A 185 -14.33 6.26 13.80
C LEU A 185 -13.13 6.90 13.09
N LEU A 186 -11.94 6.67 13.61
CA LEU A 186 -10.69 7.14 13.04
C LEU A 186 -9.89 5.96 12.47
N VAL A 187 -9.25 6.16 11.32
CA VAL A 187 -8.24 5.25 10.79
C VAL A 187 -6.90 5.97 10.70
N LEU A 188 -5.88 5.43 11.37
CA LEU A 188 -4.48 5.84 11.25
C LEU A 188 -3.73 4.74 10.47
N ASP A 189 -3.61 4.94 9.16
CA ASP A 189 -3.03 3.96 8.24
C ASP A 189 -1.50 4.12 8.15
N ASP A 190 -0.80 2.99 8.16
CA ASP A 190 0.66 2.83 8.11
C ASP A 190 1.42 3.60 9.21
N LEU A 191 0.92 3.57 10.44
CA LEU A 191 1.63 4.11 11.60
C LEU A 191 2.94 3.32 11.82
N GLN A 192 4.06 4.01 11.72
CA GLN A 192 5.41 3.45 11.90
C GLN A 192 6.15 4.03 13.11
N GLU A 193 5.57 5.00 13.82
CA GLU A 193 6.19 5.58 15.02
C GLU A 193 6.35 4.52 16.12
N GLU A 194 7.47 4.59 16.82
CA GLU A 194 7.92 3.64 17.82
C GLU A 194 8.32 4.31 19.14
N ASP A 195 8.46 5.63 19.18
CA ASP A 195 8.69 6.38 20.41
C ASP A 195 7.44 6.32 21.31
N PRO A 196 7.54 5.75 22.53
CA PRO A 196 6.40 5.61 23.43
C PRO A 196 5.81 6.96 23.88
N VAL A 197 6.63 7.99 23.99
CA VAL A 197 6.19 9.33 24.41
C VAL A 197 5.38 9.98 23.28
N GLN A 198 5.85 9.90 22.04
CA GLN A 198 5.11 10.40 20.87
C GLN A 198 3.75 9.70 20.72
N LEU A 199 3.73 8.37 20.87
CA LEU A 199 2.51 7.57 20.78
C LEU A 199 1.53 7.86 21.92
N GLU A 200 2.02 8.09 23.14
CA GLU A 200 1.17 8.51 24.26
C GLU A 200 0.63 9.92 24.04
N CYS A 201 1.44 10.86 23.55
CA CYS A 201 0.97 12.19 23.18
C CYS A 201 -0.12 12.16 22.09
N LEU A 202 0.06 11.35 21.05
CA LEU A 202 -0.96 11.12 20.02
C LEU A 202 -2.25 10.57 20.64
N LYS A 203 -2.14 9.58 21.52
CA LYS A 203 -3.29 9.02 22.22
C LYS A 203 -3.97 10.07 23.09
N CYS A 204 -3.24 10.89 23.83
CA CYS A 204 -3.79 11.99 24.62
C CYS A 204 -4.56 12.98 23.74
N MET A 205 -4.00 13.39 22.59
CA MET A 205 -4.65 14.29 21.64
C MET A 205 -5.98 13.70 21.12
N LEU A 206 -6.05 12.37 20.95
CA LEU A 206 -7.22 11.66 20.45
C LEU A 206 -8.17 11.14 21.56
N SER A 207 -7.87 11.43 22.84
CA SER A 207 -8.70 11.04 23.99
C SER A 207 -9.83 12.03 24.33
N GLY A 208 -10.06 13.02 23.47
CA GLY A 208 -11.09 14.04 23.71
C GLY A 208 -12.53 13.51 23.68
N GLY A 209 -13.49 14.36 24.03
CA GLY A 209 -14.91 14.03 24.12
C GLY A 209 -15.41 13.99 25.55
N ASP A 210 -16.73 14.00 25.71
CA ASP A 210 -17.42 13.88 26.99
C ASP A 210 -17.77 12.41 27.30
N LYS A 211 -18.45 12.19 28.43
CA LYS A 211 -18.87 10.85 28.90
C LYS A 211 -19.81 10.11 27.94
N ASP A 212 -20.47 10.84 27.03
CA ASP A 212 -21.44 10.31 26.08
C ASP A 212 -20.79 10.07 24.70
N SER A 213 -19.51 10.42 24.57
CA SER A 213 -18.70 10.27 23.36
C SER A 213 -18.09 8.88 23.24
N LYS A 214 -17.83 8.46 22.00
CA LYS A 214 -17.07 7.24 21.70
C LYS A 214 -16.09 7.51 20.56
N VAL A 215 -14.80 7.41 20.85
CA VAL A 215 -13.75 7.47 19.82
C VAL A 215 -13.17 6.07 19.62
N THR A 216 -13.34 5.52 18.42
CA THR A 216 -12.74 4.24 18.02
C THR A 216 -11.64 4.52 17.00
N ILE A 217 -10.45 3.98 17.23
CA ILE A 217 -9.28 4.16 16.36
C ILE A 217 -8.86 2.80 15.81
N ILE A 218 -8.84 2.67 14.49
CA ILE A 218 -8.19 1.56 13.80
C ILE A 218 -6.80 2.05 13.38
N VAL A 219 -5.77 1.34 13.83
CA VAL A 219 -4.38 1.61 13.42
C VAL A 219 -3.93 0.49 12.51
N THR A 220 -3.27 0.79 11.39
CA THR A 220 -2.51 -0.22 10.64
C THR A 220 -1.03 -0.02 10.83
N GLY A 221 -0.28 -1.11 11.03
CA GLY A 221 1.16 -1.04 11.27
C GLY A 221 1.89 -2.31 10.83
N ARG A 222 3.22 -2.26 10.69
CA ARG A 222 4.00 -3.41 10.21
C ARG A 222 4.30 -4.44 11.29
N SER A 223 4.35 -4.01 12.55
CA SER A 223 4.73 -4.87 13.66
C SER A 223 3.63 -4.93 14.71
N ARG A 224 3.58 -6.06 15.41
CA ARG A 224 2.78 -6.19 16.64
C ARG A 224 3.19 -5.15 17.69
N HIS A 225 4.46 -4.74 17.67
CA HIS A 225 5.05 -3.86 18.65
C HIS A 225 4.48 -2.44 18.58
N THR A 226 4.25 -1.90 17.38
CA THR A 226 3.58 -0.61 17.19
C THR A 226 2.20 -0.60 17.84
N GLY A 227 1.40 -1.66 17.63
CA GLY A 227 0.09 -1.80 18.27
C GLY A 227 0.16 -1.90 19.80
N MET A 228 1.18 -2.57 20.34
CA MET A 228 1.40 -2.63 21.79
C MET A 228 1.80 -1.26 22.37
N LYS A 229 2.70 -0.54 21.70
CA LYS A 229 3.23 0.74 22.17
C LYS A 229 2.17 1.85 22.20
N ILE A 230 1.26 1.89 21.21
CA ILE A 230 0.11 2.82 21.23
C ILE A 230 -0.98 2.40 22.23
N GLY A 231 -0.81 1.26 22.91
CA GLY A 231 -1.77 0.75 23.88
C GLY A 231 -3.07 0.26 23.24
N ALA A 232 -2.98 -0.46 22.12
CA ALA A 232 -4.14 -1.06 21.48
C ALA A 232 -4.83 -2.07 22.41
N HIS A 233 -6.16 -1.98 22.48
CA HIS A 233 -7.02 -2.90 23.23
C HIS A 233 -7.18 -4.22 22.49
N VAL A 234 -7.12 -4.16 21.15
CA VAL A 234 -7.20 -5.32 20.27
C VAL A 234 -6.00 -5.33 19.33
N LEU A 235 -5.33 -6.47 19.25
CA LEU A 235 -4.23 -6.71 18.33
C LEU A 235 -4.67 -7.77 17.31
N PHE A 236 -4.90 -7.34 16.07
CA PHE A 236 -5.32 -8.22 14.98
C PHE A 236 -4.16 -8.48 14.00
N SER A 237 -3.75 -9.74 13.87
CA SER A 237 -2.71 -10.15 12.92
C SER A 237 -3.31 -10.47 11.56
N LYS A 238 -3.06 -9.65 10.54
CA LYS A 238 -3.44 -9.98 9.16
C LYS A 238 -2.52 -11.07 8.62
N ALA A 239 -3.07 -12.27 8.46
CA ALA A 239 -2.40 -13.39 7.82
C ALA A 239 -2.35 -13.23 6.29
N CYS A 240 -1.35 -13.89 5.68
CA CYS A 240 -1.32 -14.13 4.24
C CYS A 240 -2.55 -14.91 3.76
N LEU A 241 -2.84 -14.81 2.47
CA LEU A 241 -3.91 -15.56 1.83
C LEU A 241 -3.63 -17.06 1.87
N THR A 242 -4.72 -17.83 1.89
CA THR A 242 -4.65 -19.29 1.69
C THR A 242 -4.15 -19.59 0.27
N GLU A 243 -3.68 -20.81 0.01
CA GLU A 243 -3.30 -21.22 -1.35
C GLU A 243 -4.47 -21.07 -2.34
N GLN A 244 -5.68 -21.38 -1.87
CA GLN A 244 -6.89 -21.29 -2.66
C GLN A 244 -7.24 -19.84 -3.01
N ASP A 245 -7.22 -18.94 -2.02
CA ASP A 245 -7.46 -17.51 -2.25
C ASP A 245 -6.36 -16.86 -3.09
N SER A 246 -5.12 -17.34 -2.94
CA SER A 246 -3.99 -16.89 -3.75
C SER A 246 -4.18 -17.24 -5.22
N PHE A 247 -4.62 -18.48 -5.48
CA PHE A 247 -4.94 -18.93 -6.82
C PHE A 247 -6.13 -18.15 -7.40
N PHE A 248 -7.18 -17.89 -6.62
CA PHE A 248 -8.32 -17.08 -7.05
C PHE A 248 -7.92 -15.65 -7.39
N LEU A 249 -7.11 -15.02 -6.55
CA LEU A 249 -6.61 -13.67 -6.81
C LEU A 249 -5.76 -13.60 -8.09
N LEU A 250 -4.86 -14.58 -8.28
CA LEU A 250 -4.07 -14.67 -9.52
C LEU A 250 -4.96 -14.90 -10.74
N SER A 251 -5.97 -15.76 -10.60
CA SER A 251 -6.92 -16.08 -11.68
C SER A 251 -7.70 -14.85 -12.10
N TYR A 252 -8.19 -14.08 -11.13
CA TYR A 252 -8.85 -12.81 -11.37
C TYR A 252 -7.91 -11.82 -12.09
N LYS A 253 -6.69 -11.63 -11.58
CA LYS A 253 -5.73 -10.66 -12.14
C LYS A 253 -5.31 -10.96 -13.57
N THR A 254 -5.23 -12.25 -13.92
CA THR A 254 -4.79 -12.71 -15.24
C THR A 254 -5.92 -12.93 -16.24
N LEU A 255 -7.18 -12.67 -15.84
CA LEU A 255 -8.40 -13.03 -16.59
C LEU A 255 -8.41 -14.51 -16.97
N PHE A 256 -7.95 -15.36 -16.05
CA PHE A 256 -7.63 -16.76 -16.30
C PHE A 256 -8.81 -17.55 -16.88
N ASP A 257 -10.02 -17.32 -16.37
CA ASP A 257 -11.22 -18.02 -16.80
C ASP A 257 -11.66 -17.64 -18.22
N GLN A 258 -11.21 -16.50 -18.74
CA GLN A 258 -11.50 -16.04 -20.10
C GLN A 258 -10.51 -16.58 -21.13
N ARG A 259 -9.47 -17.31 -20.69
CA ARG A 259 -8.43 -17.82 -21.58
C ARG A 259 -8.82 -19.16 -22.19
N THR A 260 -8.49 -19.33 -23.47
CA THR A 260 -8.70 -20.60 -24.20
C THR A 260 -7.72 -21.70 -23.78
N ASP A 261 -6.57 -21.33 -23.24
CA ASP A 261 -5.51 -22.24 -22.76
C ASP A 261 -5.57 -22.48 -21.23
N ASN A 262 -6.65 -22.09 -20.55
CA ASN A 262 -6.76 -22.15 -19.10
C ASN A 262 -6.63 -23.58 -18.52
N ILE A 263 -7.09 -24.60 -19.24
CA ILE A 263 -6.96 -26.01 -18.83
C ILE A 263 -5.49 -26.40 -18.75
N GLU A 264 -4.70 -26.05 -19.77
CA GLU A 264 -3.27 -26.33 -19.82
C GLU A 264 -2.50 -25.53 -18.75
N LEU A 265 -2.88 -24.28 -18.55
CA LEU A 265 -2.21 -23.38 -17.61
C LEU A 265 -2.56 -23.62 -16.15
N ARG A 266 -3.62 -24.37 -15.82
CA ARG A 266 -4.14 -24.48 -14.45
C ARG A 266 -3.09 -24.94 -13.45
N MET A 267 -2.29 -25.94 -13.82
CA MET A 267 -1.23 -26.44 -12.96
C MET A 267 -0.12 -25.40 -12.78
N ILE A 268 0.27 -24.71 -13.85
CA ILE A 268 1.31 -23.66 -13.80
C ILE A 268 0.83 -22.49 -12.94
N ALA A 269 -0.43 -22.06 -13.12
CA ALA A 269 -1.03 -21.00 -12.34
C ALA A 269 -1.06 -21.32 -10.84
N ARG A 270 -1.37 -22.57 -10.45
CA ARG A 270 -1.29 -23.01 -9.06
C ARG A 270 0.14 -22.98 -8.50
N MET A 271 1.12 -23.43 -9.28
CA MET A 271 2.54 -23.38 -8.87
C MET A 271 3.01 -21.93 -8.69
N VAL A 272 2.67 -21.05 -9.63
CA VAL A 272 2.99 -19.63 -9.55
C VAL A 272 2.32 -18.97 -8.34
N SER A 273 1.02 -19.20 -8.11
CA SER A 273 0.32 -18.61 -6.96
C SER A 273 0.87 -19.11 -5.62
N SER A 274 1.25 -20.39 -5.54
CA SER A 274 1.89 -20.96 -4.34
C SER A 274 3.25 -20.31 -4.08
N LYS A 275 4.06 -20.07 -5.13
CA LYS A 275 5.35 -19.35 -5.04
C LYS A 275 5.23 -17.89 -4.57
N CYS A 276 4.05 -17.27 -4.71
CA CYS A 276 3.78 -15.95 -4.15
C CYS A 276 3.55 -15.95 -2.62
N MET A 277 3.54 -17.12 -1.97
CA MET A 277 3.44 -17.28 -0.51
C MET A 277 2.24 -16.56 0.13
N GLY A 278 1.14 -16.45 -0.60
CA GLY A 278 -0.08 -15.80 -0.13
C GLY A 278 0.01 -14.30 0.11
N VAL A 279 1.04 -13.60 -0.39
CA VAL A 279 1.14 -12.14 -0.28
C VAL A 279 0.36 -11.49 -1.44
N PRO A 280 -0.77 -10.79 -1.18
CA PRO A 280 -1.59 -10.19 -2.23
C PRO A 280 -0.83 -9.28 -3.18
N LEU A 281 0.07 -8.43 -2.66
CA LEU A 281 0.85 -7.51 -3.49
C LEU A 281 1.74 -8.25 -4.50
N THR A 282 2.40 -9.33 -4.07
CA THR A 282 3.20 -10.20 -4.96
C THR A 282 2.33 -10.84 -6.03
N ILE A 283 1.15 -11.35 -5.64
CA ILE A 283 0.20 -11.98 -6.57
C ILE A 283 -0.31 -10.97 -7.61
N HIS A 284 -0.60 -9.74 -7.21
CA HIS A 284 -0.99 -8.67 -8.12
C HIS A 284 0.10 -8.36 -9.13
N ALA A 285 1.35 -8.19 -8.68
CA ALA A 285 2.47 -7.89 -9.56
C ALA A 285 2.70 -9.00 -10.59
N ILE A 286 2.71 -10.26 -10.13
CA ILE A 286 2.86 -11.43 -11.01
C ILE A 286 1.66 -11.59 -11.94
N GLY A 287 0.44 -11.39 -11.43
CA GLY A 287 -0.77 -11.43 -12.24
C GLY A 287 -0.76 -10.38 -13.35
N TRP A 288 -0.28 -9.17 -13.09
CA TRP A 288 -0.10 -8.13 -14.09
C TRP A 288 0.92 -8.54 -15.16
N ILE A 289 2.08 -9.08 -14.76
CA ILE A 289 3.13 -9.57 -15.69
C ILE A 289 2.58 -10.67 -16.61
N LEU A 290 1.80 -11.60 -16.05
CA LEU A 290 1.28 -12.77 -16.76
C LEU A 290 0.01 -12.48 -17.57
N ARG A 291 -0.64 -11.33 -17.32
CA ARG A 291 -1.85 -10.93 -18.04
C ARG A 291 -1.54 -10.84 -19.53
N TYR A 292 -2.39 -11.48 -20.34
CA TYR A 292 -2.22 -11.57 -21.80
C TYR A 292 -0.94 -12.26 -22.30
N ARG A 293 -0.19 -12.96 -21.43
CA ARG A 293 0.99 -13.74 -21.85
C ARG A 293 0.64 -15.18 -22.19
N ASP A 294 1.44 -15.81 -23.05
CA ASP A 294 1.26 -17.20 -23.48
C ASP A 294 1.88 -18.20 -22.48
N ALA A 295 1.61 -19.49 -22.68
CA ALA A 295 2.09 -20.55 -21.81
C ALA A 295 3.63 -20.65 -21.68
N ARG A 296 4.40 -20.14 -22.64
CA ARG A 296 5.87 -20.15 -22.57
C ARG A 296 6.34 -19.18 -21.50
N VAL A 297 5.76 -17.98 -21.46
CA VAL A 297 6.07 -16.97 -20.45
C VAL A 297 5.64 -17.43 -19.06
N TRP A 298 4.47 -18.06 -18.94
CA TRP A 298 4.01 -18.62 -17.66
C TRP A 298 4.99 -19.67 -17.11
N ARG A 299 5.46 -20.59 -17.97
CA ARG A 299 6.51 -21.57 -17.59
C ARG A 299 7.83 -20.90 -17.23
N ALA A 300 8.23 -19.85 -17.97
CA ALA A 300 9.46 -19.12 -17.67
C ALA A 300 9.39 -18.40 -16.31
N VAL A 301 8.27 -17.76 -16.00
CA VAL A 301 8.03 -17.13 -14.68
C VAL A 301 8.03 -18.19 -13.59
N GLU A 302 7.34 -19.31 -13.80
CA GLU A 302 7.32 -20.42 -12.85
C GLU A 302 8.74 -20.95 -12.57
N ALA A 303 9.54 -21.23 -13.60
CA ALA A 303 10.90 -21.75 -13.46
C ALA A 303 11.96 -20.70 -13.07
N SER A 304 11.58 -19.44 -12.93
CA SER A 304 12.51 -18.32 -12.73
C SER A 304 13.27 -18.42 -11.41
N LEU A 305 14.53 -17.98 -11.41
CA LEU A 305 15.35 -17.89 -10.20
C LEU A 305 14.88 -16.80 -9.25
N ILE A 306 14.00 -15.88 -9.68
CA ILE A 306 13.45 -14.85 -8.80
C ILE A 306 12.89 -15.45 -7.52
N TRP A 307 12.38 -16.69 -7.54
CA TRP A 307 11.82 -17.39 -6.40
C TRP A 307 12.85 -17.94 -5.41
N LYS A 308 14.13 -18.11 -5.80
CA LYS A 308 15.17 -18.62 -4.89
C LYS A 308 15.55 -17.57 -3.85
N ASP A 309 15.58 -16.31 -4.26
CA ASP A 309 15.78 -15.16 -3.36
C ASP A 309 14.63 -15.00 -2.33
N TYR A 310 13.47 -15.64 -2.54
CA TYR A 310 12.34 -15.64 -1.58
C TYR A 310 12.52 -16.66 -0.44
N CYS A 311 13.36 -17.67 -0.61
CA CYS A 311 13.46 -18.80 0.33
C CYS A 311 14.61 -18.67 1.34
N GLU A 312 15.66 -17.89 1.06
CA GLU A 312 16.87 -17.89 1.91
C GLU A 312 16.77 -17.00 3.17
N ASP A 313 15.91 -15.97 3.17
CA ASP A 313 15.82 -15.01 4.31
C ASP A 313 14.54 -15.10 5.15
N GLY A 314 13.63 -16.06 4.87
CA GLY A 314 12.42 -16.32 5.65
C GLY A 314 11.45 -15.13 5.81
N SER A 315 11.70 -14.02 5.11
CA SER A 315 11.02 -12.74 5.27
C SER A 315 10.32 -12.37 3.97
N PRO A 316 9.00 -12.63 3.84
CA PRO A 316 8.23 -12.08 2.72
C PRO A 316 8.45 -10.57 2.60
N LEU A 317 8.98 -10.16 1.46
CA LEU A 317 9.24 -8.79 1.01
C LEU A 317 8.76 -7.68 1.98
N SER A 318 9.70 -7.11 2.74
CA SER A 318 9.63 -5.67 3.01
C SER A 318 9.74 -4.97 1.67
N TYR A 319 9.03 -3.87 1.46
CA TYR A 319 9.15 -3.03 0.25
C TYR A 319 10.62 -2.72 -0.15
N LYS A 320 11.55 -2.74 0.82
CA LYS A 320 13.00 -2.56 0.62
C LYS A 320 13.74 -3.76 -0.01
N SER A 321 13.17 -4.96 0.07
CA SER A 321 13.75 -6.20 -0.48
C SER A 321 13.09 -6.65 -1.77
N MET A 322 12.15 -5.88 -2.32
CA MET A 322 11.74 -6.04 -3.73
C MET A 322 12.93 -5.58 -4.55
N PRO A 323 13.76 -6.47 -5.11
CA PRO A 323 15.05 -6.03 -5.58
C PRO A 323 14.81 -5.26 -6.88
N ALA A 324 15.88 -4.74 -7.46
CA ALA A 324 15.90 -4.20 -8.82
C ALA A 324 15.49 -5.25 -9.90
N ASN A 325 14.66 -6.25 -9.58
CA ASN A 325 14.26 -7.41 -10.34
C ASN A 325 13.18 -7.15 -11.37
N LEU A 326 12.57 -5.96 -11.36
CA LEU A 326 11.87 -5.49 -12.56
C LEU A 326 12.87 -5.34 -13.74
N SER A 327 14.16 -5.10 -13.47
CA SER A 327 15.23 -5.20 -14.48
C SER A 327 15.48 -6.64 -14.95
N LEU A 328 15.31 -7.62 -14.06
CA LEU A 328 15.47 -9.04 -14.41
C LEU A 328 14.30 -9.52 -15.28
N LEU A 329 13.08 -9.07 -14.98
CA LEU A 329 11.91 -9.26 -15.83
C LEU A 329 12.06 -8.58 -17.20
N ARG A 330 12.72 -7.41 -17.26
CA ARG A 330 13.12 -6.78 -18.54
C ARG A 330 14.09 -7.65 -19.35
N ASN A 331 14.97 -8.43 -18.72
CA ASN A 331 15.84 -9.38 -19.43
C ASN A 331 15.08 -10.64 -19.90
N ILE A 332 14.10 -11.13 -19.12
CA ILE A 332 13.23 -12.26 -19.51
C ILE A 332 12.30 -11.86 -20.66
N LEU A 333 11.78 -10.63 -20.65
CA LEU A 333 10.93 -10.08 -21.72
C LEU A 333 11.74 -9.57 -22.94
N GLY A 334 13.05 -9.36 -22.78
CA GLY A 334 13.97 -8.87 -23.82
C GLY A 334 14.80 -9.96 -24.51
N GLY A 335 14.81 -11.19 -23.98
CA GLY A 335 15.56 -12.32 -24.53
C GLY A 335 14.78 -13.07 -25.61
N SER A 336 15.06 -12.72 -26.87
CA SER A 336 14.87 -13.58 -28.05
C SER A 336 16.20 -13.65 -28.77
#